data_AF-A0A4Y4EZ55-F1
#
_entry.id   AF-A0A4Y4EZ55-F1
#
_cell.length_a   1.000
_cell.length_b   1.000
_cell.length_c   1.000
_cell.angle_alpha   90.00
_cell.angle_beta   90.00
_cell.angle_gamma   90.00
#
_symmetry.space_group_name_H-M   'P 1'
#
loop_
_entity.id
_entity.type
_entity.pdbx_description
1 polymer ?
#
loop_
_entity_poly.entity_id
_entity_poly.type
_entity_poly.pdbx_seq_one_letter_code
_entity_poly.pdbx_strand_id
1 'polypeptide(L)'
;MPRPTALKQLAPLTGLALAAASLPATAEEGSAFTPLWSFGNVSVNYLDWSNGTEQRTSTNAAKGDFFYLEFEGGVGFDWGEFYGFYDFENPQNDTSEEDGRDNRRGAGKATSHIYLGDTPFSLYFHIYDFRDHGYDSKEQDLIAGFGYRHTFDNGLWFKPFLGKAWVESDDNAYSGQNGYMLGWVLGYDFQAWGHNFSVSNWHEQTFDRDEEYLQQNYVNGPAGSTGTNGAVGLWWHPVDEITTGIQYRYSHNKLGTANDYQNAMIYSLKYNFL
;
A
#
# COMPACT_ATOMS: atom_id res chain seq x y z
N MET A 1 -33.49 16.85 14.82
CA MET A 1 -32.47 15.81 14.56
C MET A 1 -31.16 16.51 14.30
N PRO A 2 -30.09 16.24 15.06
CA PRO A 2 -28.79 16.84 14.77
C PRO A 2 -28.19 16.13 13.55
N ARG A 3 -27.74 16.91 12.56
CA ARG A 3 -26.94 16.40 11.44
C ARG A 3 -25.59 15.93 11.99
N PRO A 4 -25.04 14.79 11.54
CA PRO A 4 -23.67 14.45 11.85
C PRO A 4 -22.75 15.53 11.27
N THR A 5 -21.92 16.11 12.13
CA THR A 5 -20.78 16.94 11.74
C THR A 5 -19.86 16.11 10.86
N ALA A 6 -19.71 16.48 9.59
CA ALA A 6 -18.69 15.95 8.71
C ALA A 6 -17.32 16.08 9.40
N LEU A 7 -16.56 14.99 9.45
CA LEU A 7 -15.13 15.06 9.77
C LEU A 7 -14.53 16.06 8.78
N LYS A 8 -13.80 17.05 9.30
CA LYS A 8 -13.04 17.96 8.45
C LYS A 8 -11.95 17.14 7.75
N GLN A 9 -11.86 17.28 6.43
CA GLN A 9 -10.84 16.70 5.57
C GLN A 9 -9.49 16.62 6.29
N LEU A 10 -9.00 15.40 6.50
CA LEU A 10 -7.65 15.15 6.98
C LEU A 10 -6.67 15.71 5.94
N ALA A 11 -5.64 16.41 6.42
CA ALA A 11 -4.62 17.02 5.58
C ALA A 11 -4.00 15.99 4.61
N PRO A 12 -3.59 16.38 3.39
CA PRO A 12 -2.98 15.47 2.43
C PRO A 12 -1.75 14.78 3.04
N LEU A 13 -1.68 13.45 2.85
CA LEU A 13 -0.67 12.53 3.42
C LEU A 13 0.76 12.77 2.91
N THR A 14 0.99 13.77 2.06
CA THR A 14 2.32 14.20 1.61
C THR A 14 3.28 14.50 2.75
N GLY A 15 2.77 14.77 3.98
CA GLY A 15 3.59 14.99 5.16
C GLY A 15 4.04 13.75 5.95
N LEU A 16 3.41 12.58 5.78
CA LEU A 16 3.64 11.42 6.66
C LEU A 16 4.78 10.50 6.19
N ALA A 17 4.99 10.34 4.87
CA ALA A 17 6.12 9.58 4.34
C ALA A 17 7.48 10.26 4.62
N LEU A 18 7.52 11.60 4.62
CA LEU A 18 8.72 12.39 4.93
C LEU A 18 9.11 12.35 6.43
N ALA A 19 8.16 12.09 7.34
CA ALA A 19 8.43 12.14 8.77
C ALA A 19 9.38 11.02 9.24
N ALA A 20 9.35 9.84 8.61
CA ALA A 20 10.24 8.73 8.96
C ALA A 20 11.70 9.00 8.54
N ALA A 21 11.91 9.67 7.39
CA ALA A 21 13.25 10.06 6.92
C ALA A 21 13.80 11.32 7.60
N SER A 22 12.95 12.10 8.28
CA SER A 22 13.35 13.31 9.02
C SER A 22 13.47 13.11 10.53
N LEU A 23 13.34 11.87 11.03
CA LEU A 23 13.63 11.62 12.44
C LEU A 23 15.09 12.03 12.69
N PRO A 24 15.31 13.02 13.57
CA PRO A 24 16.64 13.57 13.73
C PRO A 24 17.57 12.45 14.18
N ALA A 25 18.70 12.30 13.49
CA ALA A 25 19.83 11.45 13.86
C ALA A 25 20.48 11.87 15.21
N THR A 26 19.76 12.61 16.04
CA THR A 26 20.18 13.18 17.33
C THR A 26 19.30 12.68 18.48
N ALA A 27 18.57 11.57 18.32
CA ALA A 27 17.99 10.90 19.48
C ALA A 27 19.15 10.44 20.39
N GLU A 28 19.10 10.81 21.67
CA GLU A 28 20.08 10.34 22.65
C GLU A 28 20.04 8.80 22.72
N GLU A 29 21.23 8.19 22.77
CA GLU A 29 21.39 6.74 22.92
C GLU A 29 20.54 6.24 24.10
N GLY A 30 19.63 5.29 23.84
CA GLY A 30 18.71 4.74 24.85
C GLY A 30 17.38 5.48 25.02
N SER A 31 17.10 6.50 24.21
CA SER A 31 15.75 7.09 24.11
C SER A 31 14.78 6.14 23.41
N ALA A 32 13.49 6.18 23.79
CA ALA A 32 12.40 5.50 23.10
C ALA A 32 12.25 5.92 21.62
N PHE A 33 12.93 6.98 21.19
CA PHE A 33 12.97 7.45 19.81
C PHE A 33 14.24 7.01 19.07
N THR A 34 15.08 6.15 19.65
CA THR A 34 16.22 5.54 18.96
C THR A 34 15.72 4.40 18.08
N PRO A 35 15.87 4.47 16.74
CA PRO A 35 15.47 3.36 15.87
C PRO A 35 16.29 2.10 16.18
N LEU A 36 15.60 0.96 16.32
CA LEU A 36 16.21 -0.37 16.36
C LEU A 36 16.57 -0.87 14.95
N TRP A 37 15.79 -0.44 13.96
CA TRP A 37 16.06 -0.64 12.54
C TRP A 37 15.36 0.46 11.74
N SER A 38 15.91 0.76 10.56
CA SER A 38 15.28 1.65 9.58
C SER A 38 15.74 1.27 8.19
N PHE A 39 14.95 1.64 7.19
CA PHE A 39 15.38 1.65 5.80
C PHE A 39 14.66 2.77 5.06
N GLY A 40 15.27 3.22 3.96
CA GLY A 40 14.68 4.20 3.06
C GLY A 40 15.24 4.03 1.66
N ASN A 41 14.36 4.05 0.66
CA ASN A 41 14.78 4.02 -0.73
C ASN A 41 13.87 4.86 -1.63
N VAL A 42 14.43 5.19 -2.78
CA VAL A 42 13.68 5.68 -3.93
C VAL A 42 13.78 4.65 -5.03
N SER A 43 12.72 4.49 -5.81
CA SER A 43 12.72 3.53 -6.91
C SER A 43 12.04 4.03 -8.17
N VAL A 44 12.51 3.50 -9.30
CA VAL A 44 11.83 3.58 -10.59
C VAL A 44 11.23 2.22 -10.84
N ASN A 45 9.94 2.22 -11.19
CA ASN A 45 9.17 1.02 -11.39
C ASN A 45 8.45 1.07 -12.74
N TYR A 46 8.32 -0.08 -13.39
CA TYR A 46 7.44 -0.30 -14.53
C TYR A 46 6.42 -1.38 -14.17
N LEU A 47 5.15 -1.00 -14.18
CA LEU A 47 4.03 -1.91 -13.98
C LEU A 47 3.46 -2.31 -15.35
N ASP A 48 3.58 -3.59 -15.67
CA ASP A 48 3.06 -4.24 -16.88
C ASP A 48 1.78 -5.01 -16.51
N TRP A 49 0.63 -4.48 -16.87
CA TRP A 49 -0.62 -5.21 -16.75
C TRP A 49 -0.68 -6.28 -17.83
N SER A 50 -0.99 -7.51 -17.44
CA SER A 50 -1.12 -8.56 -18.44
C SER A 50 -2.18 -8.21 -19.49
N ASN A 51 -1.94 -8.58 -20.75
CA ASN A 51 -2.91 -8.46 -21.84
C ASN A 51 -4.33 -8.90 -21.46
N GLY A 52 -4.44 -9.96 -20.65
CA GLY A 52 -5.73 -10.44 -20.16
C GLY A 52 -6.41 -9.46 -19.20
N THR A 53 -5.65 -8.77 -18.35
CA THR A 53 -6.16 -7.72 -17.46
C THR A 53 -6.60 -6.50 -18.25
N GLU A 54 -5.79 -6.01 -19.19
CA GLU A 54 -6.17 -4.88 -20.05
C GLU A 54 -7.47 -5.17 -20.80
N GLN A 55 -7.61 -6.38 -21.37
CA GLN A 55 -8.84 -6.80 -22.05
C GLN A 55 -10.05 -6.81 -21.13
N ARG A 56 -9.94 -7.44 -19.94
CA ARG A 56 -11.04 -7.53 -18.97
C ARG A 56 -11.48 -6.16 -18.45
N THR A 57 -10.53 -5.26 -18.25
CA THR A 57 -10.78 -3.93 -17.66
C THR A 57 -11.05 -2.84 -18.69
N SER A 58 -10.93 -3.12 -19.99
CA SER A 58 -11.07 -2.14 -21.08
C SER A 58 -12.35 -1.31 -21.04
N THR A 59 -13.43 -1.84 -20.45
CA THR A 59 -14.70 -1.15 -20.25
C THR A 59 -15.04 -0.94 -18.78
N ASN A 60 -14.15 -1.25 -17.83
CA ASN A 60 -14.45 -1.18 -16.40
C ASN A 60 -13.19 -0.79 -15.60
N ALA A 61 -12.90 0.51 -15.59
CA ALA A 61 -11.66 1.09 -15.07
C ALA A 61 -10.43 0.55 -15.81
N ALA A 62 -10.29 0.98 -17.07
CA ALA A 62 -9.25 0.54 -17.99
C ALA A 62 -7.86 0.60 -17.36
N LYS A 63 -7.14 -0.53 -17.45
CA LYS A 63 -5.74 -0.64 -17.04
C LYS A 63 -4.85 -0.56 -18.28
N GLY A 64 -3.73 0.11 -18.10
CA GLY A 64 -2.64 0.19 -19.07
C GLY A 64 -1.32 0.26 -18.32
N ASP A 65 -0.26 -0.17 -18.98
CA ASP A 65 1.10 -0.16 -18.43
C ASP A 65 1.57 1.24 -18.07
N PHE A 66 2.38 1.36 -17.01
CA PHE A 66 2.92 2.66 -16.64
C PHE A 66 4.23 2.60 -15.87
N PHE A 67 4.97 3.71 -15.94
CA PHE A 67 6.07 4.00 -15.03
C PHE A 67 5.58 4.73 -13.80
N TYR A 68 6.20 4.44 -12.66
CA TYR A 68 6.01 5.23 -11.44
C TYR A 68 7.33 5.39 -10.67
N LEU A 69 7.41 6.51 -9.97
CA LEU A 69 8.47 6.77 -8.99
C LEU A 69 7.92 6.48 -7.61
N GLU A 70 8.65 5.75 -6.78
CA GLU A 70 8.24 5.42 -5.41
C GLU A 70 9.28 5.95 -4.43
N PHE A 71 8.81 6.53 -3.33
CA PHE A 71 9.58 6.71 -2.12
C PHE A 71 9.01 5.76 -1.07
N GLU A 72 9.82 4.88 -0.50
CA GLU A 72 9.39 3.98 0.57
C GLU A 72 10.38 3.97 1.73
N GLY A 73 9.86 3.64 2.91
CA GLY A 73 10.69 3.50 4.09
C GLY A 73 9.96 2.83 5.24
N GLY A 74 10.75 2.42 6.22
CA GLY A 74 10.24 1.86 7.46
C GLY A 74 11.19 2.14 8.61
N VAL A 75 10.64 2.14 9.81
CA VAL A 75 11.38 2.36 11.05
C VAL A 75 10.75 1.56 12.17
N GLY A 76 11.58 0.92 12.98
CA GLY A 76 11.16 0.18 14.17
C GLY A 76 11.81 0.72 15.42
N PHE A 77 11.02 0.77 16.49
CA PHE A 77 11.40 1.11 17.85
C PHE A 77 11.07 -0.08 18.77
N ASP A 78 11.44 0.03 20.04
CA ASP A 78 11.06 -0.93 21.08
C ASP A 78 9.55 -0.92 21.37
N TRP A 79 8.83 0.17 21.06
CA TRP A 79 7.39 0.32 21.30
C TRP A 79 6.51 0.18 20.05
N GLY A 80 7.09 0.15 18.86
CA GLY A 80 6.30 0.09 17.63
C GLY A 80 7.12 0.12 16.36
N GLU A 81 6.46 -0.11 15.23
CA GLU A 81 7.06 -0.01 13.90
C GLU A 81 6.11 0.66 12.92
N PHE A 82 6.70 1.34 11.94
CA PHE A 82 6.02 2.10 10.91
C PHE A 82 6.59 1.72 9.54
N TYR A 83 5.72 1.70 8.55
CA TYR A 83 6.07 1.52 7.15
C TYR A 83 5.23 2.48 6.32
N GLY A 84 5.80 2.99 5.24
CA GLY A 84 5.02 3.76 4.27
C GLY A 84 5.69 3.88 2.92
N PHE A 85 4.88 4.24 1.94
CA PHE A 85 5.33 4.58 0.61
C PHE A 85 4.52 5.73 0.01
N TYR A 86 5.07 6.34 -1.03
CA TYR A 86 4.36 7.23 -1.93
C TYR A 86 4.78 6.97 -3.38
N ASP A 87 3.81 6.60 -4.20
CA ASP A 87 3.92 6.40 -5.63
C ASP A 87 3.45 7.65 -6.38
N PHE A 88 4.29 8.10 -7.31
CA PHE A 88 3.95 9.08 -8.32
C PHE A 88 3.87 8.36 -9.68
N GLU A 89 2.65 8.02 -10.07
CA GLU A 89 2.36 7.22 -11.26
C GLU A 89 2.17 8.09 -12.50
N ASN A 90 2.63 7.60 -13.65
CA ASN A 90 2.60 8.31 -14.93
C ASN A 90 3.22 9.73 -14.83
N PRO A 91 4.44 9.88 -14.30
CA PRO A 91 5.05 11.20 -14.05
C PRO A 91 5.29 12.00 -15.34
N GLN A 92 5.34 11.33 -16.49
CA GLN A 92 5.58 11.91 -17.81
C GLN A 92 4.30 12.33 -18.53
N ASN A 93 3.13 11.91 -18.05
CA ASN A 93 1.87 12.11 -18.73
C ASN A 93 1.15 13.35 -18.20
N ASP A 94 0.15 13.80 -18.95
CA ASP A 94 -0.69 14.89 -18.51
C ASP A 94 -1.57 14.45 -17.33
N THR A 95 -2.12 15.44 -16.63
CA THR A 95 -3.07 15.20 -15.55
C THR A 95 -4.27 14.37 -16.02
N SER A 96 -4.73 14.59 -17.26
CA SER A 96 -5.89 13.94 -17.85
C SER A 96 -5.55 13.48 -19.27
N GLU A 97 -5.69 12.18 -19.51
CA GLU A 97 -5.51 11.51 -20.80
C GLU A 97 -6.87 10.98 -21.30
N GLU A 98 -6.99 10.71 -22.61
CA GLU A 98 -8.28 10.50 -23.30
C GLU A 98 -9.18 9.40 -22.68
N ASP A 99 -8.59 8.31 -22.19
CA ASP A 99 -9.34 7.21 -21.55
C ASP A 99 -8.99 6.98 -20.07
N GLY A 100 -8.17 7.86 -19.50
CA GLY A 100 -7.79 7.86 -18.09
C GLY A 100 -6.84 6.75 -17.63
N ARG A 101 -6.50 5.76 -18.49
CA ARG A 101 -5.57 4.68 -18.12
C ARG A 101 -4.18 5.22 -17.75
N ASP A 102 -3.84 6.32 -18.43
CA ASP A 102 -2.54 6.97 -18.45
C ASP A 102 -2.52 8.27 -17.63
N ASN A 103 -3.61 8.57 -16.90
CA ASN A 103 -3.66 9.72 -16.02
C ASN A 103 -2.47 9.68 -15.05
N ARG A 104 -1.95 10.86 -14.76
CA ARG A 104 -1.04 11.06 -13.63
C ARG A 104 -1.77 10.87 -12.31
N ARG A 105 -1.24 9.99 -11.45
CA ARG A 105 -1.87 9.60 -10.18
C ARG A 105 -0.88 9.66 -9.03
N GLY A 106 -1.40 9.79 -7.82
CA GLY A 106 -0.64 9.66 -6.59
C GLY A 106 -1.26 8.58 -5.69
N ALA A 107 -0.43 7.70 -5.16
CA ALA A 107 -0.86 6.71 -4.17
C ALA A 107 0.08 6.73 -2.96
N GLY A 108 -0.44 6.85 -1.75
CA GLY A 108 0.36 6.87 -0.53
C GLY A 108 -0.16 5.88 0.49
N LYS A 109 0.74 5.24 1.23
CA LYS A 109 0.39 4.35 2.34
C LYS A 109 1.21 4.67 3.57
N ALA A 110 0.59 4.56 4.73
CA ALA A 110 1.26 4.47 6.01
C ALA A 110 0.62 3.38 6.86
N THR A 111 1.42 2.51 7.45
CA THR A 111 0.96 1.49 8.40
C THR A 111 1.80 1.54 9.67
N SER A 112 1.22 1.05 10.75
CA SER A 112 1.93 0.91 12.02
C SER A 112 1.46 -0.31 12.81
N HIS A 113 2.40 -0.90 13.53
CA HIS A 113 2.13 -1.81 14.64
C HIS A 113 2.63 -1.14 15.93
N ILE A 114 1.72 -0.80 16.84
CA ILE A 114 2.06 -0.29 18.18
C ILE A 114 2.03 -1.45 19.16
N TYR A 115 3.15 -1.76 19.79
CA TYR A 115 3.32 -3.01 20.53
C TYR A 115 2.56 -3.01 21.85
N LEU A 116 1.98 -4.17 22.19
CA LEU A 116 1.31 -4.39 23.47
C LEU A 116 2.30 -5.03 24.45
N GLY A 117 3.21 -4.20 25.00
CA GLY A 117 4.31 -4.64 25.86
C GLY A 117 5.23 -5.62 25.13
N ASP A 118 5.76 -6.60 25.88
CA ASP A 118 6.68 -7.63 25.34
C ASP A 118 5.95 -8.77 24.59
N THR A 119 4.68 -8.60 24.26
CA THR A 119 3.89 -9.61 23.55
C THR A 119 4.07 -9.49 22.03
N PRO A 120 3.79 -10.56 21.25
CA PRO A 120 3.77 -10.47 19.79
C PRO A 120 2.56 -9.68 19.26
N PHE A 121 1.63 -9.24 20.11
CA PHE A 121 0.44 -8.52 19.70
C PHE A 121 0.67 -7.01 19.60
N SER A 122 -0.11 -6.35 18.75
CA SER A 122 -0.04 -4.91 18.53
C SER A 122 -1.41 -4.30 18.25
N LEU A 123 -1.57 -3.00 18.49
CA LEU A 123 -2.57 -2.21 17.79
C LEU A 123 -2.08 -1.95 16.36
N TYR A 124 -2.95 -2.10 15.39
CA TYR A 124 -2.64 -1.90 13.97
C TYR A 124 -3.40 -0.69 13.44
N PHE A 125 -2.68 0.16 12.71
CA PHE A 125 -3.26 1.29 11.98
C PHE A 125 -2.74 1.29 10.55
N HIS A 126 -3.61 1.63 9.60
CA HIS A 126 -3.28 1.71 8.18
C HIS A 126 -4.10 2.84 7.56
N ILE A 127 -3.41 3.71 6.84
CA ILE A 127 -4.02 4.72 5.98
C ILE A 127 -3.47 4.52 4.57
N TYR A 128 -4.36 4.46 3.59
CA TYR A 128 -4.01 4.46 2.17
C TYR A 128 -4.77 5.58 1.47
N ASP A 129 -4.10 6.37 0.65
CA ASP A 129 -4.66 7.53 -0.04
C ASP A 129 -4.36 7.40 -1.52
N PHE A 130 -5.41 7.46 -2.33
CA PHE A 130 -5.30 7.41 -3.77
C PHE A 130 -5.92 8.66 -4.37
N ARG A 131 -5.22 9.24 -5.35
CA ARG A 131 -5.61 10.43 -6.10
C ARG A 131 -5.45 10.18 -7.58
N ASP A 132 -6.53 10.25 -8.34
CA ASP A 132 -6.50 10.37 -9.79
C ASP A 132 -6.80 11.80 -10.18
N HIS A 133 -5.78 12.51 -10.66
CA HIS A 133 -5.90 13.93 -10.96
C HIS A 133 -6.72 14.19 -12.23
N GLY A 134 -6.87 13.23 -13.13
CA GLY A 134 -7.60 13.41 -14.39
C GLY A 134 -9.10 13.31 -14.21
N TYR A 135 -9.55 12.47 -13.28
CA TYR A 135 -10.96 12.38 -12.89
C TYR A 135 -11.31 13.23 -11.66
N ASP A 136 -10.33 13.93 -11.07
CA ASP A 136 -10.44 14.56 -9.75
C ASP A 136 -10.99 13.59 -8.70
N SER A 137 -10.55 12.32 -8.80
CA SER A 137 -11.03 11.24 -7.94
C SER A 137 -10.09 11.01 -6.78
N LYS A 138 -10.68 10.72 -5.63
CA LYS A 138 -9.99 10.69 -4.34
C LYS A 138 -10.65 9.61 -3.47
N GLU A 139 -9.83 8.72 -2.94
CA GLU A 139 -10.27 7.70 -1.99
C GLU A 139 -9.19 7.53 -0.92
N GLN A 140 -9.60 7.53 0.35
CA GLN A 140 -8.74 7.25 1.49
C GLN A 140 -9.33 6.10 2.30
N ASP A 141 -8.58 5.00 2.38
CA ASP A 141 -8.89 3.85 3.22
C ASP A 141 -8.22 4.03 4.60
N LEU A 142 -9.00 3.93 5.67
CA LEU A 142 -8.54 3.92 7.05
C LEU A 142 -8.88 2.57 7.69
N ILE A 143 -7.87 1.90 8.26
CA ILE A 143 -8.04 0.64 8.98
C ILE A 143 -7.46 0.77 10.37
N ALA A 144 -8.24 0.37 11.38
CA ALA A 144 -7.80 0.26 12.76
C ALA A 144 -8.17 -1.10 13.34
N GLY A 145 -7.24 -1.74 14.03
CA GLY A 145 -7.46 -3.08 14.53
C GLY A 145 -6.31 -3.66 15.34
N PHE A 146 -6.14 -4.97 15.25
CA PHE A 146 -5.11 -5.73 15.95
C PHE A 146 -4.16 -6.36 14.96
N GLY A 147 -2.88 -6.39 15.34
CA GLY A 147 -1.83 -7.08 14.62
C GLY A 147 -1.17 -8.14 15.48
N TYR A 148 -0.47 -9.04 14.80
CA TYR A 148 0.43 -10.01 15.39
C TYR A 148 1.76 -9.93 14.64
N ARG A 149 2.87 -10.17 15.32
CA ARG A 149 4.21 -10.12 14.74
C ARG A 149 4.99 -11.33 15.18
N HIS A 150 5.58 -12.04 14.24
CA HIS A 150 6.43 -13.17 14.54
C HIS A 150 7.55 -13.33 13.53
N THR A 151 8.74 -13.62 14.04
CA THR A 151 9.89 -14.06 13.26
C THR A 151 10.21 -15.47 13.70
N PHE A 152 10.14 -16.41 12.76
CA PHE A 152 10.44 -17.82 12.98
C PHE A 152 11.96 -18.03 13.06
N ASP A 153 12.39 -19.12 13.70
CA ASP A 153 13.81 -19.46 13.87
C ASP A 153 14.59 -19.59 12.54
N ASN A 154 13.89 -19.88 11.44
CA ASN A 154 14.48 -19.96 10.12
C ASN A 154 14.69 -18.59 9.45
N GLY A 155 14.26 -17.48 10.07
CA GLY A 155 14.36 -16.12 9.55
C GLY A 155 13.12 -15.61 8.80
N LEU A 156 12.12 -16.46 8.54
CA LEU A 156 10.85 -15.99 7.98
C LEU A 156 10.16 -15.07 8.98
N TRP A 157 9.72 -13.89 8.55
CA TRP A 157 8.88 -13.01 9.38
C TRP A 157 7.49 -12.90 8.77
N PHE A 158 6.47 -12.84 9.63
CA PHE A 158 5.06 -12.76 9.26
C PHE A 158 4.32 -11.83 10.22
N LYS A 159 3.61 -10.87 9.66
CA LYS A 159 2.91 -9.82 10.42
C LYS A 159 1.48 -9.65 9.90
N PRO A 160 0.54 -10.50 10.33
CA PRO A 160 -0.87 -10.34 9.97
C PRO A 160 -1.56 -9.27 10.81
N PHE A 161 -2.63 -8.71 10.26
CA PHE A 161 -3.53 -7.80 10.96
C PHE A 161 -4.98 -8.05 10.58
N LEU A 162 -5.89 -7.72 11.50
CA LEU A 162 -7.33 -7.67 11.26
C LEU A 162 -7.86 -6.36 11.82
N GLY A 163 -8.54 -5.58 10.99
CA GLY A 163 -9.09 -4.29 11.38
C GLY A 163 -10.43 -3.95 10.76
N LYS A 164 -11.11 -3.01 11.41
CA LYS A 164 -12.31 -2.36 10.87
C LYS A 164 -11.87 -1.33 9.84
N ALA A 165 -12.60 -1.25 8.73
CA ALA A 165 -12.29 -0.35 7.63
C ALA A 165 -13.30 0.80 7.53
N TRP A 166 -12.79 1.98 7.21
CA TRP A 166 -13.54 3.16 6.81
C TRP A 166 -12.95 3.68 5.51
N VAL A 167 -13.79 4.33 4.71
CA VAL A 167 -13.37 4.97 3.47
C VAL A 167 -13.88 6.41 3.45
N GLU A 168 -13.05 7.31 2.96
CA GLU A 168 -13.41 8.69 2.65
C GLU A 168 -13.14 8.94 1.17
N SER A 169 -14.20 9.22 0.41
CA SER A 169 -14.15 9.44 -1.03
C SER A 169 -14.56 10.87 -1.38
N ASP A 170 -14.64 11.20 -2.67
CA ASP A 170 -15.23 12.47 -3.12
C ASP A 170 -16.70 12.64 -2.74
N ASP A 171 -17.18 13.89 -2.83
CA ASP A 171 -18.54 14.30 -2.45
C ASP A 171 -19.65 13.52 -3.17
N ASN A 172 -19.35 12.87 -4.30
CA ASN A 172 -20.29 12.07 -5.10
C ASN A 172 -20.07 10.55 -4.98
N ALA A 173 -19.22 10.10 -4.05
CA ALA A 173 -18.89 8.71 -3.80
C ALA A 173 -19.09 8.36 -2.32
N TYR A 174 -19.08 7.07 -2.01
CA TYR A 174 -19.37 6.60 -0.66
C TYR A 174 -18.28 7.03 0.33
N SER A 175 -18.71 7.56 1.48
CA SER A 175 -17.82 7.80 2.63
C SER A 175 -18.47 7.25 3.89
N GLY A 176 -17.77 6.37 4.60
CA GLY A 176 -18.34 5.68 5.74
C GLY A 176 -17.57 4.43 6.17
N GLN A 177 -18.22 3.66 7.04
CA GLN A 177 -17.67 2.41 7.55
C GLN A 177 -17.83 1.30 6.50
N ASN A 178 -16.73 0.78 5.98
CA ASN A 178 -16.72 -0.12 4.83
C ASN A 178 -16.20 -1.53 5.18
N GLY A 179 -16.84 -2.18 6.16
CA GLY A 179 -16.52 -3.57 6.53
C GLY A 179 -15.22 -3.74 7.31
N TYR A 180 -14.44 -4.73 6.92
CA TYR A 180 -13.19 -5.13 7.58
C TYR A 180 -12.10 -5.46 6.56
N MET A 181 -10.85 -5.45 7.03
CA MET A 181 -9.69 -5.88 6.27
C MET A 181 -8.85 -6.86 7.10
N LEU A 182 -8.60 -8.03 6.54
CA LEU A 182 -7.54 -8.95 6.96
C LEU A 182 -6.37 -8.75 6.00
N GLY A 183 -5.17 -8.54 6.50
CA GLY A 183 -4.00 -8.47 5.65
C GLY A 183 -2.76 -8.98 6.36
N TRP A 184 -1.67 -9.06 5.61
CA TRP A 184 -0.37 -9.42 6.15
C TRP A 184 0.76 -8.93 5.28
N VAL A 185 1.93 -8.85 5.91
CA VAL A 185 3.22 -8.81 5.24
C VAL A 185 4.08 -9.98 5.73
N LEU A 186 4.83 -10.58 4.82
CA LEU A 186 5.86 -11.56 5.15
C LEU A 186 7.09 -11.34 4.28
N GLY A 187 8.22 -11.81 4.78
CA GLY A 187 9.43 -11.85 3.99
C GLY A 187 10.48 -12.80 4.56
N TYR A 188 11.43 -13.11 3.69
CA TYR A 188 12.50 -14.05 4.00
C TYR A 188 13.74 -13.71 3.16
N ASP A 189 14.85 -13.49 3.84
CA ASP A 189 16.14 -13.23 3.22
C ASP A 189 16.92 -14.54 3.07
N PHE A 190 17.58 -14.72 1.93
CA PHE A 190 18.36 -15.91 1.64
C PHE A 190 19.56 -15.60 0.75
N GLN A 191 20.52 -16.52 0.72
CA GLN A 191 21.67 -16.44 -0.16
C GLN A 191 21.61 -17.54 -1.22
N ALA A 192 21.85 -17.16 -2.47
CA ALA A 192 21.97 -18.08 -3.59
C ALA A 192 23.10 -17.62 -4.51
N TRP A 193 23.94 -18.55 -5.00
CA TRP A 193 25.04 -18.25 -5.92
C TRP A 193 25.99 -17.11 -5.48
N GLY A 194 26.18 -16.94 -4.16
CA GLY A 194 27.03 -15.87 -3.61
C GLY A 194 26.39 -14.47 -3.61
N HIS A 195 25.09 -14.38 -3.86
CA HIS A 195 24.33 -13.13 -3.83
C HIS A 195 23.24 -13.17 -2.76
N ASN A 196 22.90 -11.99 -2.24
CA ASN A 196 21.81 -11.79 -1.30
C ASN A 196 20.49 -11.59 -2.06
N PHE A 197 19.46 -12.29 -1.61
CA PHE A 197 18.11 -12.19 -2.14
C PHE A 197 17.11 -12.08 -1.00
N SER A 198 15.93 -11.56 -1.33
CA SER A 198 14.77 -11.65 -0.45
C SER A 198 13.53 -12.02 -1.24
N VAL A 199 12.60 -12.71 -0.58
CA VAL A 199 11.23 -12.86 -1.06
C VAL A 199 10.32 -12.09 -0.12
N SER A 200 9.35 -11.37 -0.66
CA SER A 200 8.33 -10.69 0.12
C SER A 200 6.94 -11.01 -0.40
N ASN A 201 5.95 -10.97 0.49
CA ASN A 201 4.55 -10.96 0.10
C ASN A 201 3.78 -9.99 0.99
N TRP A 202 2.97 -9.15 0.35
CA TRP A 202 1.91 -8.41 1.02
C TRP A 202 0.57 -8.82 0.44
N HIS A 203 -0.45 -8.86 1.29
CA HIS A 203 -1.80 -9.26 0.92
C HIS A 203 -2.84 -8.53 1.77
N GLU A 204 -3.95 -8.17 1.14
CA GLU A 204 -5.09 -7.53 1.76
C GLU A 204 -6.38 -8.14 1.22
N GLN A 205 -7.24 -8.53 2.14
CA GLN A 205 -8.55 -9.10 1.90
C GLN A 205 -9.59 -8.25 2.63
N THR A 206 -10.41 -7.53 1.87
CA THR A 206 -11.58 -6.82 2.38
C THR A 206 -12.82 -7.71 2.31
N PHE A 207 -13.70 -7.58 3.29
CA PHE A 207 -14.95 -8.34 3.37
C PHE A 207 -15.99 -7.57 4.19
N ASP A 208 -17.26 -7.98 4.08
CA ASP A 208 -18.41 -7.30 4.71
C ASP A 208 -18.48 -5.81 4.33
N ARG A 209 -18.13 -5.51 3.07
CA ARG A 209 -18.11 -4.15 2.54
C ARG A 209 -19.53 -3.63 2.36
N ASP A 210 -19.68 -2.32 2.54
CA ASP A 210 -20.98 -1.66 2.46
C ASP A 210 -21.55 -1.77 1.04
N GLU A 211 -22.84 -2.09 0.92
CA GLU A 211 -23.50 -2.25 -0.38
C GLU A 211 -23.49 -0.95 -1.18
N GLU A 212 -23.58 0.20 -0.52
CA GLU A 212 -23.55 1.51 -1.16
C GLU A 212 -22.15 1.80 -1.71
N TYR A 213 -21.08 1.46 -0.97
CA TYR A 213 -19.71 1.52 -1.49
C TYR A 213 -19.53 0.66 -2.74
N LEU A 214 -20.00 -0.59 -2.69
CA LEU A 214 -19.88 -1.52 -3.82
C LEU A 214 -20.59 -1.00 -5.07
N GLN A 215 -21.65 -0.21 -4.92
CA GLN A 215 -22.42 0.37 -6.02
C GLN A 215 -21.84 1.69 -6.54
N GLN A 216 -21.34 2.56 -5.65
CA GLN A 216 -20.94 3.93 -6.00
C GLN A 216 -19.48 4.07 -6.41
N ASN A 217 -18.58 3.26 -5.83
CA ASN A 217 -17.13 3.43 -6.00
C ASN A 217 -16.54 2.55 -7.12
N TYR A 218 -17.40 1.89 -7.90
CA TYR A 218 -17.00 1.02 -9.00
C TYR A 218 -17.58 1.49 -10.33
N VAL A 219 -16.79 1.29 -11.39
CA VAL A 219 -17.21 1.60 -12.74
C VAL A 219 -18.10 0.46 -13.28
N ASN A 220 -19.15 0.82 -14.02
CA ASN A 220 -19.98 -0.12 -14.78
C ASN A 220 -20.56 -1.32 -14.01
N GLY A 221 -20.92 -1.10 -12.75
CA GLY A 221 -21.72 -2.02 -11.94
C GLY A 221 -21.07 -2.35 -10.60
N PRO A 222 -21.81 -3.05 -9.73
CA PRO A 222 -21.32 -3.33 -8.38
C PRO A 222 -20.22 -4.39 -8.37
N ALA A 223 -19.21 -4.19 -7.54
CA ALA A 223 -18.21 -5.23 -7.28
C ALA A 223 -18.74 -6.30 -6.31
N GLY A 224 -18.11 -7.49 -6.33
CA GLY A 224 -18.36 -8.52 -5.34
C GLY A 224 -18.03 -8.05 -3.92
N SER A 225 -18.68 -8.64 -2.91
CA SER A 225 -18.56 -8.18 -1.51
C SER A 225 -17.18 -8.39 -0.89
N THR A 226 -16.39 -9.31 -1.43
CA THR A 226 -14.99 -9.54 -1.05
C THR A 226 -14.04 -8.90 -2.07
N GLY A 227 -13.00 -8.22 -1.58
CA GLY A 227 -11.97 -7.60 -2.39
C GLY A 227 -10.59 -8.12 -2.00
N THR A 228 -9.75 -8.41 -2.98
CA THR A 228 -8.40 -8.96 -2.78
C THR A 228 -7.39 -8.10 -3.51
N ASN A 229 -6.26 -7.84 -2.87
CA ASN A 229 -5.12 -7.15 -3.46
C ASN A 229 -3.82 -7.66 -2.82
N GLY A 230 -2.76 -7.83 -3.60
CA GLY A 230 -1.49 -8.32 -3.08
C GLY A 230 -0.42 -8.41 -4.13
N ALA A 231 0.81 -8.66 -3.68
CA ALA A 231 1.90 -9.03 -4.57
C ALA A 231 2.88 -9.99 -3.90
N VAL A 232 3.59 -10.76 -4.71
CA VAL A 232 4.76 -11.54 -4.29
C VAL A 232 5.98 -11.00 -5.04
N GLY A 233 7.01 -10.61 -4.30
CA GLY A 233 8.25 -10.04 -4.84
C GLY A 233 9.44 -10.96 -4.64
N LEU A 234 10.31 -11.02 -5.65
CA LEU A 234 11.67 -11.55 -5.56
C LEU A 234 12.65 -10.40 -5.78
N TRP A 235 13.58 -10.23 -4.85
CA TRP A 235 14.51 -9.11 -4.82
C TRP A 235 15.94 -9.63 -4.78
N TRP A 236 16.81 -8.95 -5.53
CA TRP A 236 18.25 -9.14 -5.55
C TRP A 236 18.92 -7.90 -4.98
N HIS A 237 19.88 -8.12 -4.08
CA HIS A 237 20.66 -7.10 -3.40
C HIS A 237 22.13 -7.25 -3.81
N PRO A 238 22.52 -6.78 -5.02
CA PRO A 238 23.89 -6.91 -5.51
C PRO A 238 24.92 -6.15 -4.67
N VAL A 239 24.53 -5.02 -4.11
CA VAL A 239 25.29 -4.14 -3.21
C VAL A 239 24.31 -3.46 -2.25
N ASP A 240 24.77 -2.91 -1.14
CA ASP A 240 23.90 -2.37 -0.09
C ASP A 240 23.01 -1.22 -0.60
N GLU A 241 23.51 -0.40 -1.51
CA GLU A 241 22.80 0.76 -2.06
C GLU A 241 21.79 0.41 -3.16
N ILE A 242 21.78 -0.83 -3.68
CA ILE A 242 20.96 -1.19 -4.83
C ILE A 242 20.13 -2.43 -4.53
N THR A 243 18.81 -2.29 -4.69
CA THR A 243 17.88 -3.42 -4.73
C THR A 243 17.20 -3.45 -6.09
N THR A 244 17.12 -4.60 -6.75
CA THR A 244 16.32 -4.76 -7.97
C THR A 244 15.49 -6.02 -7.89
N GLY A 245 14.33 -6.04 -8.51
CA GLY A 245 13.44 -7.17 -8.35
C GLY A 245 12.24 -7.15 -9.26
N ILE A 246 11.47 -8.22 -9.14
CA ILE A 246 10.25 -8.44 -9.88
C ILE A 246 9.15 -8.79 -8.88
N GLN A 247 7.97 -8.19 -9.05
CA GLN A 247 6.78 -8.56 -8.30
C GLN A 247 5.69 -9.07 -9.24
N TYR A 248 5.01 -10.14 -8.82
CA TYR A 248 3.73 -10.55 -9.39
C TYR A 248 2.60 -9.95 -8.55
N ARG A 249 1.88 -8.98 -9.11
CA ARG A 249 0.73 -8.33 -8.49
C ARG A 249 -0.56 -9.03 -8.89
N TYR A 250 -1.49 -9.15 -7.96
CA TYR A 250 -2.82 -9.70 -8.21
C TYR A 250 -3.90 -8.90 -7.47
N SER A 251 -5.08 -8.78 -8.07
CA SER A 251 -6.24 -8.15 -7.45
C SER A 251 -7.55 -8.70 -7.99
N HIS A 252 -8.61 -8.61 -7.20
CA HIS A 252 -9.98 -8.92 -7.60
C HIS A 252 -10.96 -8.08 -6.80
N ASN A 253 -11.98 -7.50 -7.44
CA ASN A 253 -12.95 -6.60 -6.80
C ASN A 253 -12.29 -5.48 -5.96
N LYS A 254 -11.18 -4.93 -6.44
CA LYS A 254 -10.37 -3.84 -5.85
C LYS A 254 -9.76 -3.05 -7.02
N LEU A 255 -9.16 -1.89 -6.72
CA LEU A 255 -8.57 -0.97 -7.71
C LEU A 255 -9.60 -0.41 -8.72
N GLY A 256 -10.84 -0.19 -8.27
CA GLY A 256 -11.93 0.37 -9.09
C GLY A 256 -12.57 -0.58 -10.10
N THR A 257 -12.05 -1.81 -10.24
CA THR A 257 -12.56 -2.79 -11.21
C THR A 257 -13.51 -3.78 -10.54
N ALA A 258 -14.75 -3.85 -11.02
CA ALA A 258 -15.77 -4.77 -10.52
C ALA A 258 -15.71 -6.14 -11.22
N ASN A 259 -15.73 -7.22 -10.42
CA ASN A 259 -15.86 -8.63 -10.81
C ASN A 259 -14.79 -9.19 -11.76
N ASP A 260 -13.71 -8.44 -12.02
CA ASP A 260 -12.60 -8.94 -12.83
C ASP A 260 -11.34 -9.22 -11.99
N TYR A 261 -10.69 -10.33 -12.31
CA TYR A 261 -9.34 -10.61 -11.82
C TYR A 261 -8.33 -9.76 -12.59
N GLN A 262 -7.38 -9.19 -11.86
CA GLN A 262 -6.32 -8.35 -12.39
C GLN A 262 -4.98 -8.95 -11.98
N ASN A 263 -4.01 -8.96 -12.88
CA ASN A 263 -2.63 -9.31 -12.57
C ASN A 263 -1.64 -8.53 -13.42
N ALA A 264 -0.49 -8.23 -12.82
CA ALA A 264 0.58 -7.47 -13.42
C ALA A 264 1.95 -7.99 -12.97
N MET A 265 2.98 -7.66 -13.76
CA MET A 265 4.37 -7.76 -13.37
C MET A 265 4.89 -6.35 -13.06
N ILE A 266 5.60 -6.19 -11.95
CA ILE A 266 6.28 -4.93 -11.61
C ILE A 266 7.78 -5.18 -11.65
N TYR A 267 8.50 -4.37 -12.40
CA TYR A 267 9.95 -4.38 -12.48
C TYR A 267 10.49 -3.16 -11.75
N SER A 268 11.42 -3.37 -10.83
CA SER A 268 11.88 -2.33 -9.91
C SER A 268 13.40 -2.19 -9.89
N LEU A 269 13.87 -0.94 -9.85
CA LEU A 269 15.24 -0.57 -9.49
C LEU A 269 15.19 0.45 -8.35
N LYS A 270 15.76 0.10 -7.20
CA LYS A 270 15.74 0.88 -5.98
C LYS A 270 17.16 1.35 -5.61
N TYR A 271 17.26 2.58 -5.15
CA TYR A 271 18.45 3.13 -4.50
C TYR A 271 18.20 3.31 -3.01
N ASN A 272 18.91 2.54 -2.19
CA ASN A 272 18.82 2.57 -0.72
C ASN A 272 19.78 3.64 -0.18
N PHE A 273 19.28 4.48 0.73
CA PHE A 273 20.06 5.60 1.29
C PHE A 273 20.04 5.66 2.83
N LEU A 274 19.37 4.71 3.48
CA LEU A 274 19.33 4.50 4.94
C LEU A 274 19.50 3.02 5.27
#